data_AF-A0A957C7B8-F1
#
_entry.id   AF-A0A957C7B8-F1
#
_cell.length_a   1.000
_cell.length_b   1.000
_cell.length_c   1.000
_cell.angle_alpha   90.00
_cell.angle_beta   90.00
_cell.angle_gamma   90.00
#
_symmetry.space_group_name_H-M   'P 1'
#
loop_
_entity.id
_entity.type
_entity.pdbx_description
1 polymer ?
#
loop_
_entity_poly.entity_id
_entity_poly.type
_entity_poly.pdbx_seq_one_letter_code
_entity_poly.pdbx_strand_id
1 'polypeptide(L)'
;MTERHPGAGLPMNENGYTMSTVFFHNPDVPFRYYLIIPHTDLSEYRLLLMKTSDGWALPNYVPHEHHFGVVNHINQHVWEEYGLSVATLRCLQAEFSPEEGERRFYALDNLHPSWRPPEGMQWFTEQEVTLLKLS
;
A
#
# COMPACT_ATOMS: atom_id res chain seq x y z
N MET A 1 -36.34 8.58 26.52
CA MET A 1 -37.09 9.30 25.48
C MET A 1 -36.13 10.28 24.79
N THR A 2 -35.80 9.90 23.57
CA THR A 2 -35.31 10.65 22.40
C THR A 2 -36.07 11.99 22.19
N GLU A 3 -35.54 13.02 21.52
CA GLU A 3 -35.12 13.05 20.11
C GLU A 3 -34.05 14.10 19.77
N ARG A 4 -33.35 13.84 18.67
CA ARG A 4 -32.24 14.59 18.05
C ARG A 4 -32.79 15.51 16.94
N HIS A 5 -32.14 16.65 16.73
CA HIS A 5 -32.33 17.49 15.54
C HIS A 5 -31.74 16.85 14.27
N PRO A 6 -32.40 16.89 13.10
CA PRO A 6 -31.81 16.50 11.83
C PRO A 6 -31.22 17.71 11.08
N GLY A 7 -30.00 17.51 10.56
CA GLY A 7 -29.21 18.46 9.79
C GLY A 7 -29.63 18.59 8.32
N ALA A 8 -29.09 19.65 7.70
CA ALA A 8 -29.38 20.14 6.36
C ALA A 8 -29.23 19.09 5.23
N GLY A 9 -30.22 19.03 4.35
CA GLY A 9 -30.28 18.14 3.19
C GLY A 9 -29.41 18.60 2.01
N LEU A 10 -28.90 17.63 1.25
CA LEU A 10 -28.12 17.81 0.03
C LEU A 10 -29.00 18.36 -1.12
N PRO A 11 -28.43 19.12 -2.08
CA PRO A 11 -29.19 19.65 -3.20
C PRO A 11 -29.68 18.52 -4.14
N MET A 12 -30.99 18.57 -4.45
CA MET A 12 -31.70 17.64 -5.33
C MET A 12 -31.63 18.13 -6.78
N ASN A 13 -31.50 17.21 -7.75
CA ASN A 13 -31.72 17.55 -9.16
C ASN A 13 -33.22 17.50 -9.52
N GLU A 14 -33.57 17.98 -10.71
CA GLU A 14 -34.94 18.20 -11.21
C GLU A 14 -35.82 16.93 -11.25
N ASN A 15 -35.22 15.75 -11.05
CA ASN A 15 -35.89 14.45 -11.02
C ASN A 15 -35.92 13.81 -9.61
N GLY A 16 -35.55 14.54 -8.55
CA GLY A 16 -35.72 14.10 -7.17
C GLY A 16 -34.80 12.96 -6.71
N TYR A 17 -33.71 12.68 -7.43
CA TYR A 17 -32.71 11.70 -7.02
C TYR A 17 -31.51 12.39 -6.35
N THR A 18 -31.22 12.03 -5.11
CA THR A 18 -29.91 12.26 -4.50
C THR A 18 -28.84 11.55 -5.33
N MET A 19 -27.86 12.28 -5.86
CA MET A 19 -26.60 11.67 -6.31
C MET A 19 -25.90 11.10 -5.07
N SER A 20 -26.23 9.86 -4.72
CA SER A 20 -25.30 9.03 -3.97
C SER A 20 -24.15 8.74 -4.93
N THR A 21 -22.96 9.26 -4.65
CA THR A 21 -21.73 8.68 -5.21
C THR A 21 -21.67 7.25 -4.71
N VAL A 22 -22.22 6.32 -5.48
CA VAL A 22 -22.10 4.89 -5.21
C VAL A 22 -20.67 4.53 -5.55
N PHE A 23 -19.81 4.49 -4.52
CA PHE A 23 -18.52 3.85 -4.64
C PHE A 23 -18.79 2.35 -4.80
N PHE A 24 -18.76 1.86 -6.05
CA PHE A 24 -18.79 0.44 -6.33
C PHE A 24 -17.53 -0.20 -5.75
N HIS A 25 -17.62 -0.78 -4.55
CA HIS A 25 -16.71 -1.83 -4.14
C HIS A 25 -17.14 -3.08 -4.89
N ASN A 26 -16.44 -3.43 -5.96
CA ASN A 26 -16.54 -4.78 -6.50
C ASN A 26 -15.67 -5.68 -5.60
N PRO A 27 -16.26 -6.53 -4.73
CA PRO A 27 -15.49 -7.39 -3.82
C PRO A 27 -14.60 -8.39 -4.56
N ASP A 28 -14.81 -8.56 -5.87
CA ASP A 28 -14.08 -9.51 -6.72
C ASP A 28 -12.84 -8.90 -7.41
N VAL A 29 -12.54 -7.61 -7.19
CA VAL A 29 -11.32 -6.99 -7.74
C VAL A 29 -10.14 -7.28 -6.79
N PRO A 30 -9.11 -8.02 -7.22
CA PRO A 30 -7.93 -8.25 -6.39
C PRO A 30 -7.19 -6.93 -6.15
N PHE A 31 -6.78 -6.69 -4.89
CA PHE A 31 -5.96 -5.55 -4.49
C PHE A 31 -4.57 -6.03 -4.11
N ARG A 32 -3.53 -5.38 -4.62
CA ARG A 32 -2.14 -5.67 -4.22
C ARG A 32 -1.41 -4.40 -3.83
N TYR A 33 -0.82 -4.42 -2.63
CA TYR A 33 -0.03 -3.32 -2.11
C TYR A 33 1.45 -3.68 -2.25
N TYR A 34 2.20 -2.82 -2.93
CA TYR A 34 3.65 -2.87 -3.08
C TYR A 34 4.28 -1.84 -2.15
N LEU A 35 5.32 -2.24 -1.45
CA LEU A 35 5.92 -1.49 -0.36
C LEU A 35 7.32 -1.03 -0.75
N ILE A 36 7.50 0.29 -0.82
CA ILE A 36 8.79 0.91 -1.10
C ILE A 36 9.40 1.26 0.26
N ILE A 37 10.30 0.39 0.72
CA ILE A 37 10.95 0.50 2.02
C ILE A 37 12.41 0.90 1.78
N PRO A 38 12.84 2.10 2.20
CA PRO A 38 14.23 2.52 2.10
C PRO A 38 15.09 1.92 3.22
N HIS A 39 16.39 1.82 2.96
CA HIS A 39 17.36 1.62 4.03
C HIS A 39 17.45 2.88 4.90
N THR A 40 17.73 2.73 6.21
CA THR A 40 17.83 3.86 7.15
C THR A 40 19.08 4.75 6.95
N ASP A 41 20.02 4.29 6.13
CA ASP A 41 21.25 5.01 5.80
C ASP A 41 20.99 5.84 4.55
N LEU A 42 20.93 7.16 4.72
CA LEU A 42 20.61 8.11 3.66
C LEU A 42 21.82 8.47 2.78
N SER A 43 23.01 7.96 3.10
CA SER A 43 24.22 8.20 2.28
C SER A 43 24.20 7.40 0.98
N GLU A 44 23.47 6.29 0.95
CA GLU A 44 23.31 5.41 -0.19
C GLU A 44 21.85 4.94 -0.27
N TYR A 45 21.12 5.48 -1.26
CA TYR A 45 19.71 5.16 -1.47
C TYR A 45 19.56 3.68 -1.87
N ARG A 46 19.16 2.86 -0.90
CA ARG A 46 18.88 1.44 -1.07
C ARG A 46 17.42 1.13 -0.79
N LEU A 47 16.86 0.19 -1.54
CA LEU A 47 15.50 -0.32 -1.39
C LEU A 47 15.51 -1.80 -1.02
N LEU A 48 14.55 -2.20 -0.20
CA LEU A 48 14.34 -3.61 0.11
C LEU A 48 13.62 -4.29 -1.07
N LEU A 49 14.19 -5.37 -1.59
CA LEU A 49 13.53 -6.27 -2.53
C LEU A 49 13.43 -7.69 -1.97
N MET A 50 12.43 -8.41 -2.45
CA MET A 50 12.23 -9.83 -2.17
C MET A 50 12.44 -10.67 -3.42
N LYS A 51 13.03 -11.85 -3.24
CA LYS A 51 13.25 -12.83 -4.30
C LYS A 51 11.95 -13.52 -4.64
N THR A 52 11.68 -13.68 -5.93
CA THR A 52 10.52 -14.42 -6.47
C THR A 52 11.00 -15.58 -7.34
N SER A 53 10.07 -16.39 -7.87
CA SER A 53 10.38 -17.41 -8.89
C SER A 53 10.99 -16.79 -10.16
N ASP A 54 10.61 -15.56 -10.47
CA ASP A 54 10.87 -14.91 -11.74
C ASP A 54 11.91 -13.80 -11.67
N GLY A 55 12.44 -13.50 -10.48
CA GLY A 55 13.45 -12.48 -10.27
C GLY A 55 13.35 -11.84 -8.90
N TRP A 56 13.25 -10.51 -8.88
CA TRP A 56 13.10 -9.71 -7.68
C TRP A 56 11.89 -8.79 -7.79
N ALA A 57 11.23 -8.53 -6.68
CA ALA A 57 10.08 -7.64 -6.61
C ALA A 57 10.15 -6.76 -5.35
N LEU A 58 9.38 -5.68 -5.33
CA LEU A 58 9.09 -4.99 -4.06
C LEU A 58 8.32 -5.94 -3.13
N PRO A 59 8.55 -5.88 -1.80
CA PRO A 59 7.68 -6.53 -0.83
C PRO A 59 6.23 -6.15 -1.11
N ASN A 60 5.36 -7.14 -1.19
CA ASN A 60 3.98 -6.91 -1.56
C ASN A 60 3.03 -7.92 -0.93
N TYR A 61 1.78 -7.51 -0.73
CA TYR A 61 0.74 -8.38 -0.17
C TYR A 61 -0.64 -7.95 -0.64
N VAL A 62 -1.62 -8.84 -0.44
CA VAL A 62 -3.04 -8.56 -0.64
C VAL A 62 -3.61 -8.17 0.72
N PRO A 63 -4.03 -6.91 0.93
CA PRO A 63 -4.57 -6.49 2.22
C PRO A 63 -5.95 -7.09 2.46
N HIS A 64 -6.28 -7.32 3.74
CA HIS A 64 -7.64 -7.68 4.16
C HIS A 64 -8.53 -6.44 4.36
N GLU A 65 -7.93 -5.31 4.75
CA GLU A 65 -8.63 -4.04 4.91
C GLU A 65 -8.25 -3.07 3.78
N HIS A 66 -9.26 -2.54 3.09
CA HIS A 66 -9.07 -1.67 1.91
C HIS A 66 -9.49 -0.22 2.17
N HIS A 67 -9.73 0.18 3.41
CA HIS A 67 -10.17 1.53 3.73
C HIS A 67 -9.08 2.57 3.44
N PHE A 68 -9.30 3.40 2.42
CA PHE A 68 -8.32 4.33 1.88
C PHE A 68 -7.78 5.38 2.86
N GLY A 69 -8.50 5.66 3.95
CA GLY A 69 -8.08 6.58 5.01
C GLY A 69 -7.29 5.93 6.15
N VAL A 70 -7.16 4.59 6.17
CA VAL A 70 -6.52 3.86 7.26
C VAL A 70 -5.31 3.11 6.72
N VAL A 71 -4.10 3.57 7.05
CA VAL A 71 -2.84 2.96 6.58
C VAL A 71 -2.10 2.16 7.66
N ASN A 72 -2.61 2.16 8.89
CA ASN A 72 -1.93 1.49 10.01
C ASN A 72 -1.79 -0.03 9.80
N HIS A 73 -2.73 -0.65 9.09
CA HIS A 73 -2.67 -2.08 8.76
C HIS A 73 -1.42 -2.43 7.93
N ILE A 74 -0.89 -1.49 7.14
CA ILE A 74 0.35 -1.69 6.38
C ILE A 74 1.54 -1.81 7.34
N ASN A 75 1.63 -0.92 8.34
CA ASN A 75 2.69 -0.98 9.36
C ASN A 75 2.62 -2.27 10.16
N GLN A 76 1.41 -2.68 10.55
CA GLN A 76 1.17 -3.90 11.29
C GLN A 76 1.58 -5.14 10.48
N HIS A 77 1.20 -5.22 9.20
CA HIS A 77 1.59 -6.32 8.32
C HIS A 77 3.12 -6.44 8.22
N VAL A 78 3.84 -5.33 8.00
CA VAL A 78 5.31 -5.33 7.90
C VAL A 78 5.98 -5.78 9.19
N TRP A 79 5.42 -5.41 10.34
CA TRP A 79 5.90 -5.89 11.64
C TRP A 79 5.66 -7.39 11.83
N GLU A 80 4.45 -7.87 11.52
CA GLU A 80 4.07 -9.27 11.70
C GLU A 80 4.85 -10.20 10.77
N GLU A 81 5.03 -9.81 9.52
CA GLU A 81 5.69 -10.63 8.50
C GLU A 81 7.23 -10.60 8.62
N TYR A 82 7.81 -9.42 8.91
CA TYR A 82 9.26 -9.22 8.80
C TYR A 82 9.95 -8.80 10.10
N GLY A 83 9.19 -8.50 11.17
CA GLY A 83 9.74 -7.92 12.40
C GLY A 83 10.36 -6.53 12.19
N LEU A 84 9.95 -5.83 11.13
CA LEU A 84 10.47 -4.52 10.74
C LEU A 84 9.50 -3.42 11.19
N SER A 85 9.98 -2.46 11.97
CA SER A 85 9.20 -1.29 12.36
C SER A 85 9.27 -0.23 11.26
N VAL A 86 8.10 0.19 10.75
CA VAL A 86 7.96 1.17 9.67
C VAL A 86 6.85 2.18 9.95
N ALA A 87 6.91 3.30 9.25
CA ALA A 87 5.78 4.24 9.14
C ALA A 87 5.37 4.40 7.67
N THR A 88 4.12 4.07 7.34
CA THR A 88 3.56 4.36 6.02
C THR A 88 3.35 5.86 5.86
N LEU A 89 3.92 6.43 4.81
CA LEU A 89 3.89 7.87 4.55
C LEU A 89 2.74 8.25 3.62
N ARG A 90 2.70 7.67 2.43
CA ARG A 90 1.69 7.98 1.39
C ARG A 90 1.63 6.88 0.33
N CYS A 91 0.50 6.81 -0.36
CA CYS A 91 0.41 6.11 -1.64
C CYS A 91 1.09 6.98 -2.71
N LEU A 92 2.11 6.47 -3.40
CA LEU A 92 2.77 7.15 -4.51
C LEU A 92 2.00 6.98 -5.81
N GLN A 93 1.44 5.80 -6.03
CA GLN A 93 0.82 5.43 -7.30
C GLN A 93 -0.27 4.38 -7.05
N ALA A 94 -1.37 4.54 -7.76
CA ALA A 94 -2.43 3.55 -7.84
C ALA A 94 -2.71 3.27 -9.32
N GLU A 95 -2.75 1.99 -9.68
CA GLU A 95 -2.98 1.52 -11.03
C GLU A 95 -4.12 0.53 -11.03
N PHE A 96 -4.97 0.60 -12.04
CA PHE A 96 -6.03 -0.37 -12.25
C PHE A 96 -5.81 -1.08 -13.58
N SER A 97 -5.82 -2.41 -13.54
CA SER A 97 -5.89 -3.29 -14.70
C SER A 97 -7.18 -4.11 -14.61
N PRO A 98 -7.98 -4.21 -15.69
CA PRO A 98 -9.13 -5.11 -15.71
C PRO A 98 -8.77 -6.57 -15.44
N GLU A 99 -7.54 -6.99 -15.78
CA GLU A 99 -7.07 -8.38 -15.64
C GLU A 99 -6.44 -8.65 -14.27
N GLU A 100 -5.67 -7.69 -13.73
CA GLU A 100 -4.90 -7.87 -12.48
C GLU A 100 -5.49 -7.16 -11.26
N GLY A 101 -6.57 -6.40 -11.47
CA GLY A 101 -7.20 -5.58 -10.44
C GLY A 101 -6.41 -4.32 -10.10
N GLU A 102 -6.47 -3.89 -8.84
CA GLU A 102 -5.88 -2.65 -8.38
C GLU A 102 -4.54 -2.86 -7.69
N ARG A 103 -3.51 -2.16 -8.16
CA ARG A 103 -2.17 -2.17 -7.59
C ARG A 103 -1.87 -0.81 -6.98
N ARG A 104 -1.30 -0.81 -5.78
CA ARG A 104 -0.90 0.43 -5.08
C ARG A 104 0.51 0.36 -4.59
N PHE A 105 1.23 1.47 -4.70
CA PHE A 105 2.62 1.59 -4.30
C PHE A 105 2.71 2.56 -3.13
N TYR A 106 3.07 2.07 -1.96
CA TYR A 106 3.19 2.87 -0.75
C TYR A 106 4.64 3.18 -0.43
N ALA A 107 4.93 4.46 -0.17
CA ALA A 107 6.20 4.88 0.41
C ALA A 107 6.15 4.68 1.92
N LEU A 108 7.13 3.97 2.45
CA LEU A 108 7.30 3.74 3.88
C LEU A 108 8.60 4.40 4.35
N ASP A 109 8.65 4.70 5.64
CA ASP A 109 9.88 5.06 6.35
C ASP A 109 10.32 3.89 7.22
N ASN A 110 11.62 3.57 7.18
CA ASN A 110 12.20 2.48 7.96
C ASN A 110 12.70 3.03 9.30
N LEU A 111 12.12 2.54 10.39
CA LEU A 111 12.39 3.04 11.74
C LEU A 111 13.38 2.17 12.52
N HIS A 112 13.97 1.15 11.90
CA HIS A 112 14.80 0.16 12.59
C HIS A 112 16.20 0.02 11.95
N PRO A 113 17.19 0.87 12.33
CA PRO A 113 18.51 0.92 11.68
C PRO A 113 19.36 -0.35 11.79
N SER A 114 19.16 -1.12 12.86
CA SER A 114 19.86 -2.38 13.09
C SER A 114 19.20 -3.59 12.44
N TRP A 115 18.00 -3.43 11.86
CA TRP A 115 17.30 -4.53 11.22
C TRP A 115 18.09 -5.07 10.02
N ARG A 116 17.96 -6.38 9.77
CA ARG A 116 18.62 -7.06 8.67
C ARG A 116 17.58 -7.88 7.90
N PRO A 117 17.63 -7.87 6.55
CA PRO A 117 16.71 -8.66 5.75
C PRO A 117 16.77 -10.14 6.12
N PRO A 118 15.61 -10.82 6.26
CA PRO A 118 15.57 -12.28 6.37
C PRO A 118 15.99 -12.94 5.05
N GLU A 119 16.10 -14.27 5.04
CA GLU A 119 16.40 -15.03 3.83
C GLU A 119 15.41 -14.72 2.70
N GLY A 120 15.92 -14.55 1.49
CA GLY A 120 15.12 -14.18 0.32
C GLY A 120 14.83 -12.68 0.19
N MET A 121 15.31 -11.84 1.11
CA MET A 121 15.24 -10.39 1.00
C MET A 121 16.62 -9.75 1.00
N GLN A 122 16.78 -8.63 0.30
CA GLN A 122 18.07 -7.94 0.23
C GLN A 122 17.89 -6.45 -0.08
N TRP A 123 18.82 -5.63 0.42
CA TRP A 123 18.94 -4.22 0.09
C TRP A 123 19.67 -4.05 -1.25
N PHE A 124 19.10 -3.24 -2.14
CA PHE A 124 19.68 -2.93 -3.44
C PHE A 124 19.77 -1.42 -3.65
N THR A 125 20.91 -0.96 -4.13
CA THR A 125 21.11 0.38 -4.67
C THR A 125 20.34 0.56 -5.97
N GLU A 126 20.13 1.81 -6.39
CA GLU A 126 19.55 2.12 -7.70
C GLU A 126 20.32 1.43 -8.84
N GLN A 127 21.66 1.47 -8.81
CA GLN A 127 22.49 0.87 -9.85
C GLN A 127 22.30 -0.65 -9.90
N GLU A 128 22.28 -1.33 -8.74
CA GLU A 128 22.05 -2.77 -8.70
C GLU A 128 20.67 -3.14 -9.22
N VAL A 129 19.63 -2.36 -8.89
CA VAL A 129 18.26 -2.58 -9.39
C VAL A 129 18.22 -2.61 -10.92
N THR A 130 18.99 -1.76 -11.61
CA THR A 130 19.03 -1.77 -13.09
C THR A 130 19.57 -3.07 -13.70
N LEU A 131 20.26 -3.88 -12.92
CA LEU A 131 20.84 -5.16 -13.33
C LEU A 131 19.94 -6.35 -13.00
N LEU A 132 18.84 -6.14 -12.26
CA LEU A 132 17.94 -7.20 -11.83
C LEU A 132 16.87 -7.47 -12.89
N LYS A 133 16.48 -8.74 -13.00
CA LYS A 133 15.19 -9.10 -13.59
C LYS A 133 14.11 -8.76 -12.56
N LEU A 134 13.33 -7.72 -12.83
CA LEU A 134 12.20 -7.34 -12.00
C LEU A 134 10.95 -8.15 -12.40
N SER A 135 10.21 -8.57 -11.39
CA SER A 135 8.98 -9.36 -11.50
C SER A 135 7.73 -8.53 -11.21
#